data_AF-A0A120LHN3-F1
#
_entry.id   AF-A0A120LHN3-F1
#
_cell.length_a   1.000
_cell.length_b   1.000
_cell.length_c   1.000
_cell.angle_alpha   90.00
_cell.angle_beta   90.00
_cell.angle_gamma   90.00
#
_symmetry.space_group_name_H-M   'P 1'
#
loop_
_entity.id
_entity.type
_entity.pdbx_description
1 polymer ?
#
loop_
_entity_poly.entity_id
_entity_poly.type
_entity_poly.pdbx_seq_one_letter_code
_entity_poly.pdbx_strand_id
1 'polypeptide(L)'
;MPSQTKSVDAKAAFELVFGLLQKTPWIVRDASAPLPDIAVMKRHQADAVNVILWICETGDLTGWPARTPLETQATASYLLMDLTFRLLDPASPLLAGAWDVPADQPPHQQALRVVRHEVQRSKPITAADLARFPARS
;
A
#
# COMPACT_ATOMS: atom_id res chain seq x y z
N MET A 1 17.83 -17.08 -11.07
CA MET A 1 18.11 -16.07 -12.11
C MET A 1 17.66 -14.71 -11.58
N PRO A 2 18.40 -13.61 -11.80
CA PRO A 2 17.91 -12.30 -11.40
C PRO A 2 16.60 -12.01 -12.15
N SER A 3 15.53 -11.70 -11.42
CA SER A 3 14.26 -11.29 -12.00
C SER A 3 14.49 -10.04 -12.85
N GLN A 4 14.07 -10.06 -14.11
CA GLN A 4 14.19 -8.91 -14.99
C GLN A 4 13.34 -7.78 -14.42
N THR A 5 13.94 -6.64 -14.09
CA THR A 5 13.22 -5.45 -13.63
C THR A 5 12.89 -4.54 -14.80
N LYS A 6 11.77 -3.82 -14.68
CA LYS A 6 11.41 -2.69 -15.55
C LYS A 6 11.13 -1.47 -14.68
N SER A 7 11.47 -0.30 -15.18
CA SER A 7 11.09 0.97 -14.57
C SER A 7 9.69 1.35 -15.05
N VAL A 8 8.80 1.73 -14.13
CA VAL A 8 7.47 2.29 -14.43
C VAL A 8 7.40 3.74 -13.95
N ASP A 9 6.79 4.62 -14.74
CA ASP A 9 6.56 6.01 -14.38
C ASP A 9 5.34 6.16 -13.43
N ALA A 10 5.06 7.38 -12.99
CA ALA A 10 3.95 7.67 -12.07
C ALA A 10 2.57 7.28 -12.62
N LYS A 11 2.36 7.40 -13.93
CA LYS A 11 1.09 7.00 -14.57
C LYS A 11 0.93 5.48 -14.57
N ALA A 12 1.95 4.74 -14.98
CA ALA A 12 1.93 3.30 -14.96
C ALA A 12 1.86 2.76 -13.51
N ALA A 13 2.52 3.41 -12.56
CA ALA A 13 2.41 3.11 -11.14
C ALA A 13 0.97 3.34 -10.64
N PHE A 14 0.32 4.43 -11.03
CA PHE A 14 -1.10 4.66 -10.74
C PHE A 14 -1.98 3.54 -11.27
N GLU A 15 -1.82 3.15 -12.55
CA GLU A 15 -2.62 2.09 -13.17
C GLU A 15 -2.45 0.74 -12.43
N LEU A 16 -1.24 0.43 -11.98
CA LEU A 16 -0.96 -0.76 -11.18
C LEU A 16 -1.64 -0.70 -9.81
N VAL A 17 -1.44 0.37 -9.04
CA VAL A 17 -1.97 0.51 -7.68
C VAL A 17 -3.49 0.64 -7.70
N PHE A 18 -4.04 1.47 -8.57
CA PHE A 18 -5.49 1.60 -8.74
C PHE A 18 -6.12 0.28 -9.19
N GLY A 19 -5.50 -0.44 -10.14
CA GLY A 19 -5.95 -1.75 -10.58
C GLY A 19 -5.93 -2.81 -9.46
N LEU A 20 -4.97 -2.72 -8.52
CA LEU A 20 -4.96 -3.53 -7.30
C LEU A 20 -6.17 -3.18 -6.42
N LEU A 21 -6.39 -1.90 -6.10
CA LEU A 21 -7.51 -1.48 -5.24
C LEU A 21 -8.88 -1.84 -5.83
N GLN A 22 -9.06 -1.70 -7.15
CA GLN A 22 -10.30 -2.11 -7.83
C GLN A 22 -10.57 -3.61 -7.73
N LYS A 23 -9.52 -4.44 -7.80
CA LYS A 23 -9.63 -5.91 -7.72
C LYS A 23 -9.69 -6.44 -6.28
N THR A 24 -9.43 -5.58 -5.30
CA THR A 24 -9.38 -5.97 -3.88
C THR A 24 -10.32 -5.08 -3.05
N PRO A 25 -11.64 -5.20 -3.26
CA PRO A 25 -12.64 -4.25 -2.73
C PRO A 25 -12.72 -4.21 -1.19
N TRP A 26 -12.23 -5.24 -0.50
CA TRP A 26 -12.19 -5.22 0.96
C TRP A 26 -11.10 -4.29 1.52
N ILE A 27 -10.08 -3.93 0.72
CA ILE A 27 -9.07 -2.93 1.10
C ILE A 27 -9.69 -1.53 1.12
N VAL A 28 -10.57 -1.22 0.18
CA VAL A 28 -11.27 0.07 0.11
C VAL A 28 -12.74 -0.17 0.45
N ARG A 29 -12.99 -0.36 1.75
CA ARG A 29 -14.36 -0.59 2.24
C ARG A 29 -15.16 0.70 2.06
N ASP A 30 -16.19 0.63 1.21
CA ASP A 30 -17.23 1.64 1.01
C ASP A 30 -16.65 3.05 0.79
N ALA A 31 -16.41 3.43 -0.47
CA ALA A 31 -15.88 4.75 -0.82
C ALA A 31 -16.74 5.93 -0.29
N SER A 32 -17.95 5.64 0.16
CA SER A 32 -18.92 6.55 0.77
C SER A 32 -18.77 6.69 2.29
N ALA A 33 -17.96 5.85 2.94
CA ALA A 33 -17.75 5.90 4.38
C ALA A 33 -17.04 7.20 4.76
N PRO A 34 -17.40 7.82 5.90
CA PRO A 34 -16.72 9.01 6.38
C PRO A 34 -15.24 8.71 6.60
N LEU A 35 -14.39 9.65 6.19
CA LEU A 35 -12.97 9.58 6.47
C LEU A 35 -12.74 9.50 7.99
N PRO A 36 -11.78 8.68 8.46
CA PRO A 36 -11.44 8.64 9.87
C PRO A 36 -10.99 10.04 10.34
N ASP A 37 -11.38 10.40 11.56
CA ASP A 37 -10.96 11.66 12.17
C ASP A 37 -9.43 11.78 12.21
N ILE A 38 -8.89 13.00 12.06
CA ILE A 38 -7.44 13.23 12.02
C ILE A 38 -6.75 12.71 13.29
N ALA A 39 -7.37 12.84 14.47
CA ALA A 39 -6.82 12.33 15.72
C ALA A 39 -6.79 10.79 15.74
N VAL A 40 -7.81 10.15 15.17
CA VAL A 40 -7.86 8.68 14.99
C VAL A 40 -6.78 8.23 14.02
N MET A 41 -6.67 8.87 12.86
CA MET A 41 -5.64 8.55 11.88
C MET A 41 -4.24 8.67 12.47
N LYS A 42 -3.94 9.75 13.21
CA LYS A 42 -2.64 9.92 13.88
C LYS A 42 -2.34 8.80 14.87
N ARG A 43 -3.35 8.36 15.64
CA ARG A 43 -3.22 7.26 16.61
C ARG A 43 -2.93 5.93 15.94
N HIS A 44 -3.57 5.66 14.80
CA HIS A 44 -3.50 4.35 14.12
C HIS A 44 -2.51 4.30 12.95
N GLN A 45 -1.85 5.41 12.60
CA GLN A 45 -1.00 5.51 11.42
C GLN A 45 0.13 4.47 11.40
N ALA A 46 0.81 4.25 12.52
CA ALA A 46 1.92 3.31 12.60
C ALA A 46 1.45 1.87 12.34
N ASP A 47 0.35 1.46 12.99
CA ASP A 47 -0.22 0.13 12.79
C ASP A 47 -0.75 -0.04 11.36
N ALA A 48 -1.36 1.00 10.78
CA ALA A 48 -1.86 0.98 9.41
C ALA A 48 -0.72 0.78 8.40
N VAL A 49 0.39 1.49 8.60
CA VAL A 49 1.61 1.32 7.80
C VAL A 49 2.17 -0.09 7.91
N ASN A 50 2.23 -0.65 9.12
CA ASN A 50 2.73 -2.02 9.32
C ASN A 50 1.83 -3.07 8.66
N VAL A 51 0.51 -2.88 8.70
CA VAL A 51 -0.45 -3.71 7.99
C VAL A 51 -0.24 -3.65 6.48
N ILE A 52 -0.05 -2.45 5.91
CA ILE A 52 0.24 -2.28 4.48
C ILE A 52 1.53 -3.01 4.10
N LEU A 53 2.60 -2.84 4.90
CA LEU A 53 3.85 -3.55 4.65
C LEU A 53 3.68 -5.06 4.73
N TRP A 54 2.96 -5.57 5.73
CA TRP A 54 2.68 -6.99 5.84
C TRP A 54 2.02 -7.53 4.57
N ILE A 55 1.02 -6.84 4.03
CA ILE A 55 0.36 -7.22 2.77
C ILE A 55 1.38 -7.21 1.61
N CYS A 56 2.27 -6.22 1.57
CA CYS A 56 3.30 -6.12 0.54
C CYS A 56 4.37 -7.23 0.64
N GLU A 57 4.68 -7.71 1.84
CA GLU A 57 5.64 -8.80 2.07
C GLU A 57 5.05 -10.16 1.74
N THR A 58 3.83 -10.43 2.22
CA THR A 58 3.18 -11.74 2.07
C THR A 58 2.52 -11.91 0.71
N GLY A 59 2.11 -10.80 0.08
CA GLY A 59 1.24 -10.84 -1.10
C GLY A 59 -0.17 -11.36 -0.81
N ASP A 60 -0.54 -11.50 0.48
CA ASP A 60 -1.86 -12.00 0.87
C ASP A 60 -2.92 -10.93 0.65
N LEU A 61 -3.73 -11.13 -0.39
CA LEU A 61 -4.86 -10.27 -0.75
C LEU A 61 -6.22 -10.89 -0.38
N THR A 62 -6.24 -11.89 0.51
CA THR A 62 -7.48 -12.57 0.93
C THR A 62 -8.24 -11.82 2.03
N GLY A 63 -7.60 -10.88 2.72
CA GLY A 63 -8.22 -10.04 3.73
C GLY A 63 -7.19 -9.31 4.59
N TRP A 64 -7.70 -8.53 5.54
CA TRP A 64 -6.83 -7.89 6.54
C TRP A 64 -6.10 -8.93 7.40
N PRO A 65 -4.90 -8.61 7.91
CA PRO A 65 -4.23 -9.42 8.93
C PRO A 65 -5.17 -9.69 10.10
N ALA A 66 -5.03 -10.88 10.70
CA ALA A 66 -5.90 -11.27 11.81
C ALA A 66 -5.85 -10.23 12.93
N ARG A 67 -7.03 -9.90 13.50
CA ARG A 67 -7.18 -8.93 14.61
C ARG A 67 -6.78 -7.48 14.27
N THR A 68 -6.69 -7.10 13.00
CA THR A 68 -6.49 -5.69 12.63
C THR A 68 -7.71 -4.85 13.08
N PRO A 69 -7.57 -3.83 13.94
CA PRO A 69 -8.69 -2.98 14.36
C PRO A 69 -9.34 -2.24 13.20
N LEU A 70 -10.66 -2.00 13.25
CA LEU A 70 -11.39 -1.31 12.18
C LEU A 70 -10.80 0.07 11.85
N GLU A 71 -10.40 0.85 12.85
CA GLU A 71 -9.78 2.16 12.62
C GLU A 71 -8.41 2.07 11.96
N THR A 72 -7.66 1.01 12.24
CA THR A 72 -6.39 0.70 11.56
C THR A 72 -6.64 0.31 10.10
N GLN A 73 -7.68 -0.49 9.83
CA GLN A 73 -8.10 -0.84 8.47
C GLN A 73 -8.48 0.43 7.69
N ALA A 74 -9.37 1.27 8.25
CA ALA A 74 -9.81 2.52 7.62
C ALA A 74 -8.64 3.49 7.36
N THR A 75 -7.73 3.62 8.32
CA THR A 75 -6.51 4.44 8.15
C THR A 75 -5.62 3.87 7.05
N ALA A 76 -5.44 2.54 6.96
CA ALA A 76 -4.66 1.91 5.89
C ALA A 76 -5.31 2.11 4.52
N SER A 77 -6.63 1.93 4.42
CA SER A 77 -7.42 2.21 3.21
C SER A 77 -7.23 3.64 2.74
N TYR A 78 -7.31 4.61 3.65
CA TYR A 78 -7.09 6.01 3.34
C TYR A 78 -5.67 6.26 2.81
N LEU A 79 -4.65 5.74 3.49
CA LEU A 79 -3.25 5.93 3.08
C LEU A 79 -2.98 5.36 1.68
N LEU A 80 -3.58 4.22 1.35
CA LEU A 80 -3.46 3.60 0.02
C LEU A 80 -4.19 4.44 -1.06
N MET A 81 -5.39 4.95 -0.76
CA MET A 81 -6.10 5.84 -1.68
C MET A 81 -5.35 7.15 -1.90
N ASP A 82 -4.87 7.78 -0.82
CA ASP A 82 -4.10 9.00 -0.84
C ASP A 82 -2.80 8.83 -1.66
N LEU A 83 -2.06 7.74 -1.45
CA LEU A 83 -0.91 7.39 -2.30
C LEU A 83 -1.30 7.30 -3.77
N THR A 84 -2.40 6.61 -4.07
CA THR A 84 -2.89 6.41 -5.44
C THR A 84 -3.16 7.75 -6.11
N PHE A 85 -3.89 8.67 -5.45
CA PHE A 85 -4.17 9.98 -6.03
C PHE A 85 -2.92 10.85 -6.15
N ARG A 86 -1.99 10.76 -5.19
CA ARG A 86 -0.70 11.46 -5.25
C ARG A 86 0.18 11.02 -6.43
N LEU A 87 -0.05 9.86 -7.04
CA LEU A 87 0.69 9.44 -8.25
C LEU A 87 0.26 10.24 -9.51
N LEU A 88 -0.94 10.84 -9.51
CA LEU A 88 -1.44 11.65 -10.62
C LEU A 88 -1.52 13.15 -10.32
N ASP A 89 -1.36 13.55 -9.06
CA ASP A 89 -1.43 14.95 -8.65
C ASP A 89 -0.23 15.74 -9.22
N PRO A 90 -0.46 16.78 -10.04
CA PRO A 90 0.61 17.66 -10.55
C PRO A 90 1.44 18.36 -9.47
N ALA A 91 0.88 18.56 -8.28
CA ALA A 91 1.59 19.14 -7.15
C ALA A 91 2.38 18.11 -6.34
N SER A 92 2.18 16.81 -6.59
CA SER A 92 2.84 15.74 -5.85
C SER A 92 4.26 15.49 -6.37
N PRO A 93 5.26 15.37 -5.47
CA PRO A 93 6.61 14.95 -5.84
C PRO A 93 6.68 13.56 -6.49
N LEU A 94 5.65 12.73 -6.31
CA LEU A 94 5.60 11.39 -6.89
C LEU A 94 5.41 11.43 -8.41
N LEU A 95 4.86 12.51 -8.98
CA LEU A 95 4.59 12.59 -10.41
C LEU A 95 5.87 12.48 -11.26
N ALA A 96 6.99 13.00 -10.75
CA ALA A 96 8.31 12.89 -11.39
C ALA A 96 9.04 11.58 -11.05
N GLY A 97 8.42 10.71 -10.26
CA GLY A 97 9.00 9.46 -9.78
C GLY A 97 8.98 8.33 -10.80
N ALA A 98 9.84 7.35 -10.56
CA ALA A 98 9.85 6.08 -11.26
C ALA A 98 10.14 4.95 -10.27
N TRP A 99 9.61 3.76 -10.53
CA TRP A 99 9.72 2.59 -9.67
C TRP A 99 10.22 1.38 -10.47
N ASP A 100 11.22 0.71 -9.95
CA ASP A 100 11.65 -0.58 -10.49
C ASP A 100 10.74 -1.69 -9.96
N VAL A 101 10.08 -2.38 -10.88
CA VAL A 101 9.21 -3.53 -10.58
C VAL A 101 9.65 -4.77 -11.37
N PRO A 102 9.48 -5.99 -10.85
CA PRO A 102 9.77 -7.21 -11.59
C PRO A 102 8.83 -7.34 -12.80
N ALA A 103 9.40 -7.43 -14.00
CA ALA A 103 8.65 -7.48 -15.25
C ALA A 103 7.91 -8.81 -15.46
N ASP A 104 8.40 -9.87 -14.82
CA ASP A 104 7.88 -11.24 -14.87
C ASP A 104 6.73 -11.50 -13.87
N GLN A 105 6.53 -10.60 -12.91
CA GLN A 105 5.48 -10.75 -11.90
C GLN A 105 4.11 -10.27 -12.39
N PRO A 106 3.01 -10.82 -11.86
CA PRO A 106 1.67 -10.36 -12.19
C PRO A 106 1.46 -8.90 -11.72
N PRO A 107 0.53 -8.15 -12.35
CA PRO A 107 0.32 -6.72 -12.06
C PRO A 107 0.07 -6.38 -10.59
N HIS A 108 -0.64 -7.24 -9.84
CA HIS A 108 -0.90 -6.99 -8.42
C HIS A 108 0.38 -7.06 -7.57
N GLN A 109 1.33 -7.95 -7.91
CA GLN A 109 2.63 -8.00 -7.21
C GLN A 109 3.51 -6.80 -7.58
N GLN A 110 3.47 -6.36 -8.85
CA GLN A 110 4.13 -5.11 -9.26
C GLN A 110 3.55 -3.90 -8.50
N ALA A 111 2.23 -3.83 -8.33
CA ALA A 111 1.57 -2.80 -7.55
C ALA A 111 2.01 -2.79 -6.08
N LEU A 112 2.07 -3.97 -5.43
CA LEU A 112 2.57 -4.09 -4.05
C LEU A 112 4.03 -3.64 -3.91
N ARG A 113 4.86 -3.78 -4.95
CA ARG A 113 6.24 -3.25 -4.96
C ARG A 113 6.27 -1.72 -4.97
N VAL A 114 5.42 -1.08 -5.78
CA VAL A 114 5.27 0.39 -5.78
C VAL A 114 4.83 0.87 -4.39
N VAL A 115 3.78 0.26 -3.82
CA VAL A 115 3.26 0.64 -2.50
C VAL A 115 4.33 0.50 -1.42
N ARG A 116 5.03 -0.64 -1.39
CA ARG A 116 6.11 -0.88 -0.43
C ARG A 116 7.21 0.17 -0.51
N HIS A 117 7.66 0.50 -1.73
CA HIS A 117 8.69 1.50 -1.95
C HIS A 117 8.30 2.85 -1.35
N GLU A 118 7.07 3.31 -1.61
CA GLU A 118 6.62 4.62 -1.13
C GLU A 118 6.35 4.65 0.38
N VAL A 119 5.87 3.54 0.96
CA VAL A 119 5.73 3.42 2.41
C VAL A 119 7.11 3.50 3.10
N GLN A 120 8.11 2.79 2.58
CA GLN A 120 9.48 2.80 3.12
C GLN A 120 10.20 4.14 2.91
N ARG A 121 9.94 4.83 1.79
CA ARG A 121 10.49 6.15 1.51
C ARG A 121 9.91 7.23 2.43
N SER A 122 8.65 7.08 2.83
CA SER A 122 7.95 8.03 3.69
C SER A 122 8.28 7.86 5.19
N LYS A 123 8.66 6.66 5.62
CA LYS A 123 9.18 6.36 6.98
C LYS A 123 10.17 5.18 6.93
N PRO A 124 11.41 5.32 7.41
CA PRO A 124 12.27 4.15 7.61
C PRO A 124 11.69 3.28 8.73
N ILE A 125 11.43 2.00 8.44
CA ILE A 125 10.77 1.05 9.36
C ILE A 125 11.77 -0.02 9.78
N THR A 126 11.69 -0.46 11.04
CA THR A 126 12.62 -1.45 11.59
C THR A 126 12.00 -2.85 11.57
N ALA A 127 12.84 -3.90 11.55
CA ALA A 127 12.38 -5.29 11.53
C ALA A 127 11.47 -5.66 12.74
N ALA A 128 11.57 -4.93 13.86
CA ALA A 128 10.72 -5.11 15.03
C ALA A 128 9.24 -4.73 14.80
N ASP A 129 8.98 -3.84 13.85
CA ASP A 129 7.63 -3.37 13.53
C ASP A 129 6.85 -4.43 12.72
N LEU A 130 7.54 -5.16 11.86
CA LEU A 130 6.98 -6.25 11.03
C LEU A 130 6.66 -7.51 11.85
N ALA A 131 7.45 -7.79 12.90
CA ALA A 131 7.27 -8.97 13.75
C ALA A 131 5.95 -9.00 14.54
N ARG A 132 5.19 -7.90 14.55
CA ARG A 132 3.89 -7.80 15.24
C ARG A 132 2.74 -8.47 14.49
N PHE A 133 2.93 -8.81 13.20
CA PHE A 133 1.91 -9.42 12.36
C PHE A 133 2.40 -10.78 11.83
N PRO A 134 2.09 -11.90 12.51
CA PRO A 134 2.52 -13.21 12.03
C PRO A 134 1.85 -13.53 10.68
N ALA A 135 2.60 -14.14 9.76
CA ALA A 135 2.03 -14.71 8.54
C ALA A 135 0.99 -15.79 8.91
N ARG A 136 -0.13 -15.86 8.17
CA ARG A 136 -1.10 -16.95 8.37
C ARG A 136 -0.42 -18.27 7.96
N SER A 137 -0.49 -19.26 8.86
CA SER A 137 -0.02 -20.63 8.62
C SER A 137 -1.00 -21.40 7.74
#